data_AF-A0A218XXC8-F1
#
_entry.id   AF-A0A218XXC8-F1
#
_cell.length_a   1.000
_cell.length_b   1.000
_cell.length_c   1.000
_cell.angle_alpha   90.00
_cell.angle_beta   90.00
_cell.angle_gamma   90.00
#
_symmetry.space_group_name_H-M   'P 1'
#
loop_
_entity.id
_entity.type
_entity.pdbx_description
1 polymer ?
#
loop_
_entity_poly.entity_id
_entity_poly.type
_entity_poly.pdbx_seq_one_letter_code
_entity_poly.pdbx_strand_id
1 'polypeptide(L)'
;MQNNEEHVVDGEAESASSAPQPEFSDWAYYADEDTMKQPNEIPASESEKIPFVGDKANKLDYLYMQEPLSALAAEYQSGSPILLEKIKEHILETQDKAEVDRITANVEECRRTLQGLGYIDFTFEDFFALFLEQLESVLQGHETSISHDDLLQRSRDPSVSDYVVMFFRFVTTGEIRKRSEFFEPFIMGLASSTVEQFCKSSVEPMGEESDHVHITALSDALGVPIRVVYLDRSSCDNGGVNVNHHDFVPSSGDSSGSSSSSSSKTTEPFIVLLYRPGHYDILYPK
;
A
#
# COMPACT_ATOMS: atom_id res chain seq x y z
N MET A 1 70.82 -22.58 -45.73
CA MET A 1 70.88 -21.12 -45.52
C MET A 1 69.92 -20.49 -46.51
N GLN A 2 68.69 -20.22 -46.07
CA GLN A 2 67.69 -19.47 -46.83
C GLN A 2 68.14 -18.00 -46.95
N ASN A 3 67.81 -17.37 -48.07
CA ASN A 3 67.63 -15.92 -48.14
C ASN A 3 66.50 -15.54 -49.10
N ASN A 4 65.70 -14.59 -48.61
CA ASN A 4 64.45 -13.99 -49.07
C ASN A 4 64.38 -13.51 -50.53
N GLU A 5 63.16 -13.61 -51.08
CA GLU A 5 62.70 -12.88 -52.26
C GLU A 5 61.93 -11.60 -51.86
N GLU A 6 62.43 -10.50 -52.43
CA GLU A 6 61.75 -9.44 -53.18
C GLU A 6 60.60 -8.58 -52.62
N HIS A 7 60.72 -7.31 -53.03
CA HIS A 7 60.14 -6.08 -52.53
C HIS A 7 59.89 -5.18 -53.74
N VAL A 8 58.65 -4.70 -53.97
CA VAL A 8 58.26 -3.47 -54.71
C VAL A 8 56.83 -3.13 -54.24
N VAL A 9 56.52 -2.13 -53.42
CA VAL A 9 56.62 -0.64 -53.49
C VAL A 9 55.41 0.04 -54.16
N ASP A 10 54.74 0.81 -53.30
CA ASP A 10 53.96 2.07 -53.45
C ASP A 10 52.58 2.14 -54.12
N GLY A 11 51.65 2.74 -53.37
CA GLY A 11 51.11 4.05 -53.76
C GLY A 11 49.59 4.18 -53.88
N GLU A 12 48.97 4.67 -52.80
CA GLU A 12 47.67 5.34 -52.62
C GLU A 12 46.82 5.75 -53.86
N ALA A 13 45.51 5.51 -53.78
CA ALA A 13 44.47 6.56 -53.63
C ALA A 13 43.06 5.93 -53.58
N GLU A 14 42.42 6.00 -52.41
CA GLU A 14 41.01 5.66 -52.21
C GLU A 14 40.09 6.73 -52.83
N SER A 15 39.06 6.28 -53.55
CA SER A 15 37.94 7.11 -54.03
C SER A 15 36.64 6.50 -53.53
N ALA A 16 35.96 7.24 -52.66
CA ALA A 16 34.71 6.89 -52.01
C ALA A 16 33.52 6.94 -52.97
N SER A 17 32.67 5.91 -52.96
CA SER A 17 31.26 6.02 -53.35
C SER A 17 30.38 5.45 -52.24
N SER A 18 29.74 6.36 -51.50
CA SER A 18 28.76 6.08 -50.45
C SER A 18 27.43 5.63 -51.07
N ALA A 19 26.99 4.39 -50.76
CA ALA A 19 25.61 3.98 -50.91
C ALA A 19 24.88 4.21 -49.57
N PRO A 20 23.68 4.82 -49.54
CA PRO A 20 22.98 5.10 -48.30
C PRO A 20 22.44 3.81 -47.69
N GLN A 21 22.88 3.50 -46.47
CA GLN A 21 22.23 2.51 -45.61
C GLN A 21 20.84 3.02 -45.22
N PRO A 22 19.81 2.16 -45.15
CA PRO A 22 18.54 2.57 -44.56
C PRO A 22 18.76 2.81 -43.06
N GLU A 23 18.50 4.02 -42.60
CA GLU A 23 18.44 4.34 -41.17
C GLU A 23 17.35 3.47 -40.54
N PHE A 24 17.76 2.39 -39.89
CA PHE A 24 16.90 1.65 -38.98
C PHE A 24 16.73 2.55 -37.76
N SER A 25 15.61 3.28 -37.75
CA SER A 25 15.24 4.24 -36.72
C SER A 25 15.48 3.67 -35.34
N ASP A 26 16.25 4.41 -34.56
CA ASP A 26 16.62 4.11 -33.18
C ASP A 26 15.38 4.24 -32.30
N TRP A 27 14.61 3.14 -32.17
CA TRP A 27 13.40 3.09 -31.34
C TRP A 27 13.68 3.34 -29.84
N ALA A 28 14.96 3.42 -29.44
CA ALA A 28 15.38 3.71 -28.07
C ALA A 28 15.20 5.19 -27.66
N TYR A 29 14.88 6.10 -28.60
CA TYR A 29 14.73 7.54 -28.31
C TYR A 29 13.28 8.03 -28.22
N TYR A 30 12.29 7.15 -28.38
CA TYR A 30 10.86 7.50 -28.38
C TYR A 30 10.10 7.05 -27.13
N ALA A 31 10.73 6.36 -26.19
CA ALA A 31 10.22 6.27 -24.84
C ALA A 31 10.58 7.59 -24.14
N ASP A 32 9.59 8.39 -23.73
CA ASP A 32 9.52 8.91 -22.34
C ASP A 32 8.82 10.25 -22.10
N GLU A 33 8.24 10.95 -23.09
CA GLU A 33 7.32 12.07 -22.74
C GLU A 33 5.85 11.65 -22.77
N ASP A 34 5.32 11.21 -23.91
CA ASP A 34 3.89 10.89 -24.01
C ASP A 34 3.51 9.63 -23.20
N THR A 35 4.44 8.67 -23.07
CA THR A 35 4.24 7.46 -22.26
C THR A 35 4.32 7.74 -20.75
N MET A 36 5.01 8.80 -20.30
CA MET A 36 4.98 9.23 -18.89
C MET A 36 3.76 10.11 -18.58
N LYS A 37 3.23 10.84 -19.57
CA LYS A 37 2.02 11.66 -19.41
C LYS A 37 0.76 10.81 -19.27
N GLN A 38 0.59 9.79 -20.11
CA GLN A 38 -0.58 8.90 -20.11
C GLN A 38 -0.92 8.28 -18.74
N PRO A 39 0.01 7.63 -18.00
CA PRO A 39 -0.28 7.05 -16.69
C PRO A 39 -0.50 8.07 -15.57
N ASN A 40 -0.11 9.34 -15.75
CA ASN A 40 -0.41 10.41 -14.79
C ASN A 40 -1.71 11.14 -15.12
N GLU A 41 -2.07 11.28 -16.40
CA GLU A 41 -3.30 11.94 -16.86
C GLU A 41 -4.56 11.15 -16.50
N ILE A 42 -4.50 9.81 -16.52
CA ILE A 42 -5.66 8.95 -16.20
C ILE A 42 -6.03 9.07 -14.71
N PRO A 43 -5.12 8.84 -13.73
CA PRO A 43 -5.41 9.03 -12.30
C PRO A 43 -5.77 10.47 -11.95
N ALA A 44 -5.15 11.47 -12.59
CA ALA A 44 -5.49 12.88 -12.36
C ALA A 44 -6.93 13.21 -12.79
N SER A 45 -7.40 12.63 -13.90
CA SER A 45 -8.78 12.83 -14.37
C SER A 45 -9.83 12.08 -13.54
N GLU A 46 -9.42 11.06 -12.79
CA GLU A 46 -10.27 10.26 -11.91
C GLU A 46 -10.30 10.82 -10.48
N SER A 47 -9.17 11.34 -9.98
CA SER A 47 -9.09 12.02 -8.68
C SER A 47 -9.92 13.31 -8.61
N GLU A 48 -10.19 13.95 -9.77
CA GLU A 48 -11.14 15.06 -9.85
C GLU A 48 -12.61 14.62 -9.66
N LYS A 49 -12.93 13.33 -9.85
CA LYS A 49 -14.31 12.82 -9.83
C LYS A 49 -14.69 12.21 -8.49
N ILE A 50 -13.73 11.61 -7.77
CA ILE A 50 -13.97 10.86 -6.54
C ILE A 50 -12.95 11.30 -5.48
N PRO A 51 -13.39 11.69 -4.28
CA PRO A 51 -12.45 12.00 -3.19
C PRO A 51 -11.73 10.73 -2.70
N PHE A 52 -10.53 10.88 -2.13
CA PHE A 52 -9.78 9.76 -1.52
C PHE A 52 -10.60 8.93 -0.52
N VAL A 53 -11.56 9.57 0.15
CA VAL A 53 -12.48 8.97 1.11
C VAL A 53 -13.90 9.47 0.84
N GLY A 54 -14.82 8.53 0.59
CA GLY A 54 -16.26 8.79 0.40
C GLY A 54 -16.99 9.09 1.72
N ASP A 55 -18.19 9.66 1.64
CA ASP A 55 -19.05 9.83 2.82
C ASP A 55 -19.67 8.48 3.25
N LYS A 56 -19.99 8.31 4.53
CA LYS A 56 -20.80 7.16 4.98
C LYS A 56 -22.18 7.20 4.30
N ALA A 57 -22.53 6.17 3.55
CA ALA A 57 -23.85 6.06 2.92
C ALA A 57 -24.97 6.06 3.98
N ASN A 58 -25.89 7.03 3.94
CA ASN A 58 -26.95 7.18 4.94
C ASN A 58 -28.11 6.21 4.69
N LYS A 59 -28.71 5.69 5.77
CA LYS A 59 -29.87 4.76 5.74
C LYS A 59 -31.09 5.27 4.97
N LEU A 60 -31.26 6.59 4.86
CA LEU A 60 -32.34 7.21 4.08
C LEU A 60 -32.03 7.27 2.59
N ASP A 61 -30.76 7.34 2.19
CA ASP A 61 -30.37 7.20 0.78
C ASP A 61 -30.71 5.78 0.29
N TYR A 62 -30.44 4.75 1.10
CA TYR A 62 -30.84 3.35 0.82
C TYR A 62 -32.35 3.11 0.65
N LEU A 63 -33.20 3.99 1.18
CA LEU A 63 -34.67 3.83 1.18
C LEU A 63 -35.37 4.62 0.06
N TYR A 64 -34.71 5.61 -0.54
CA TYR A 64 -35.28 6.43 -1.62
C TYR A 64 -34.44 6.47 -2.91
N MET A 65 -33.20 6.01 -2.87
CA MET A 65 -32.36 5.76 -4.04
C MET A 65 -31.79 4.36 -3.85
N GLN A 66 -32.35 3.39 -4.57
CA GLN A 66 -31.77 2.06 -4.67
C GLN A 66 -30.49 2.18 -5.50
N GLU A 67 -29.46 2.86 -4.99
CA GLU A 67 -28.15 2.83 -5.61
C GLU A 67 -27.61 1.41 -5.43
N PRO A 68 -27.41 0.66 -6.53
CA PRO A 68 -26.85 -0.67 -6.43
C PRO A 68 -25.41 -0.56 -5.90
N LEU A 69 -24.82 -1.69 -5.50
CA LEU A 69 -23.36 -1.86 -5.37
C LEU A 69 -22.54 -1.36 -6.59
N SER A 70 -23.20 -0.90 -7.66
CA SER A 70 -22.61 -0.18 -8.79
C SER A 70 -22.17 1.25 -8.45
N ALA A 71 -22.72 1.92 -7.43
CA ALA A 71 -22.21 3.23 -6.97
C ALA A 71 -20.80 3.09 -6.37
N LEU A 72 -20.59 2.01 -5.61
CA LEU A 72 -19.29 1.58 -5.09
C LEU A 72 -18.27 1.23 -6.22
N ALA A 73 -18.74 0.98 -7.45
CA ALA A 73 -17.87 0.78 -8.62
C ALA A 73 -17.45 2.10 -9.28
N ALA A 74 -18.09 3.22 -8.93
CA ALA A 74 -17.70 4.54 -9.38
C ALA A 74 -16.64 5.17 -8.46
N GLU A 75 -16.40 4.66 -7.24
CA GLU A 75 -15.44 5.20 -6.26
C GLU A 75 -14.00 4.67 -6.42
N TYR A 76 -13.70 3.97 -7.53
CA TYR A 76 -12.79 2.82 -7.57
C TYR A 76 -11.28 3.08 -7.82
N GLN A 77 -10.75 4.30 -7.75
CA GLN A 77 -9.42 4.60 -8.36
C GLN A 77 -8.46 5.50 -7.58
N SER A 78 -8.57 5.59 -6.26
CA SER A 78 -7.57 6.31 -5.47
C SER A 78 -7.14 5.47 -4.29
N GLY A 79 -5.89 4.99 -4.28
CA GLY A 79 -5.32 4.28 -3.13
C GLY A 79 -5.62 5.06 -1.84
N SER A 80 -6.53 4.52 -1.03
CA SER A 80 -7.27 5.32 -0.08
C SER A 80 -6.68 5.20 1.34
N PRO A 81 -6.66 6.28 2.15
CA PRO A 81 -6.17 6.29 3.54
C PRO A 81 -7.12 5.55 4.52
N ILE A 82 -7.90 4.60 4.02
CA ILE A 82 -8.96 3.82 4.67
C ILE A 82 -8.57 3.34 6.07
N LEU A 83 -7.38 2.75 6.18
CA LEU A 83 -6.92 2.17 7.44
C LEU A 83 -6.73 3.24 8.51
N LEU A 84 -6.17 4.40 8.16
CA LEU A 84 -6.03 5.50 9.10
C LEU A 84 -7.39 6.04 9.50
N GLU A 85 -8.26 6.29 8.53
CA GLU A 85 -9.60 6.79 8.81
C GLU A 85 -10.32 5.88 9.79
N LYS A 86 -10.32 4.56 9.56
CA LYS A 86 -11.01 3.63 10.46
C LYS A 86 -10.39 3.57 11.86
N ILE A 87 -9.06 3.61 11.97
CA ILE A 87 -8.37 3.71 13.27
C ILE A 87 -8.81 5.00 13.99
N LYS A 88 -8.80 6.12 13.27
CA LYS A 88 -9.12 7.43 13.81
C LYS A 88 -10.58 7.59 14.18
N GLU A 89 -11.51 7.12 13.34
CA GLU A 89 -12.94 7.09 13.65
C GLU A 89 -13.20 6.26 14.90
N HIS A 90 -12.59 5.07 14.98
CA HIS A 90 -12.73 4.21 16.15
C HIS A 90 -12.26 4.92 17.43
N ILE A 91 -11.09 5.58 17.39
CA ILE A 91 -10.55 6.32 18.54
C ILE A 91 -11.39 7.58 18.83
N LEU A 92 -11.89 8.26 17.81
CA LEU A 92 -12.75 9.44 17.96
C LEU A 92 -14.07 9.07 18.66
N GLU A 93 -14.67 7.93 18.31
CA GLU A 93 -15.90 7.42 18.91
C GLU A 93 -15.68 6.84 20.33
N THR A 94 -14.61 6.06 20.53
CA THR A 94 -14.35 5.36 21.81
C THR A 94 -13.59 6.19 22.83
N GLN A 95 -12.84 7.19 22.37
CA GLN A 95 -11.86 7.95 23.16
C GLN A 95 -10.89 7.04 23.93
N ASP A 96 -10.50 5.92 23.31
CA ASP A 96 -9.61 4.93 23.91
C ASP A 96 -8.15 5.42 23.90
N LYS A 97 -7.77 6.10 24.98
CA LYS A 97 -6.42 6.58 25.20
C LYS A 97 -5.39 5.44 25.33
N ALA A 98 -5.79 4.30 25.89
CA ALA A 98 -4.87 3.17 26.04
C ALA A 98 -4.50 2.58 24.68
N GLU A 99 -5.45 2.54 23.75
CA GLU A 99 -5.19 2.14 22.36
C GLU A 99 -4.27 3.13 21.64
N VAL A 100 -4.47 4.44 21.82
CA VAL A 100 -3.55 5.47 21.29
C VAL A 100 -2.14 5.26 21.83
N ASP A 101 -1.98 5.13 23.16
CA ASP A 101 -0.67 4.93 23.79
C ASP A 101 0.02 3.66 23.26
N ARG A 102 -0.76 2.58 23.03
CA ARG A 102 -0.27 1.32 22.47
C ARG A 102 0.17 1.46 21.02
N ILE A 103 -0.63 2.09 20.16
CA ILE A 103 -0.29 2.31 18.75
C ILE A 103 0.95 3.21 18.67
N THR A 104 1.02 4.28 19.45
CA THR A 104 2.19 5.17 19.51
C THR A 104 3.46 4.41 19.89
N ALA A 105 3.40 3.52 20.88
CA ALA A 105 4.55 2.68 21.24
C ALA A 105 5.00 1.76 20.09
N ASN A 106 4.06 1.17 19.37
CA ASN A 106 4.33 0.33 18.21
C ASN A 106 4.93 1.13 17.04
N VAL A 107 4.44 2.35 16.80
CA VAL A 107 5.00 3.27 15.78
C VAL A 107 6.45 3.61 16.09
N GLU A 108 6.80 3.89 17.34
CA GLU A 108 8.17 4.14 17.77
C GLU A 108 9.08 2.89 17.66
N GLU A 109 8.52 1.68 17.81
CA GLU A 109 9.25 0.45 17.50
C GLU A 109 9.49 0.28 16.00
N CYS A 110 8.50 0.58 15.16
CA CYS A 110 8.64 0.55 13.70
C CYS A 110 9.72 1.53 13.24
N ARG A 111 9.76 2.73 13.83
CA ARG A 111 10.81 3.73 13.59
C ARG A 111 12.21 3.18 13.87
N ARG A 112 12.40 2.60 15.06
CA ARG A 112 13.67 1.96 15.46
C ARG A 112 14.04 0.78 14.56
N THR A 113 13.05 0.03 14.09
CA THR A 113 13.26 -1.09 13.17
C THR A 113 13.83 -0.61 11.85
N LEU A 114 13.26 0.44 11.25
CA LEU A 114 13.77 1.03 10.01
C LEU A 114 15.20 1.56 10.17
N GLN A 115 15.50 2.23 11.28
CA GLN A 115 16.86 2.66 11.63
C GLN A 115 17.84 1.48 11.70
N GLY A 116 17.44 0.39 12.38
CA GLY A 116 18.24 -0.83 12.48
C GLY A 116 18.48 -1.53 11.15
N LEU A 117 17.56 -1.36 10.19
CA LEU A 117 17.67 -1.87 8.81
C LEU A 117 18.50 -0.96 7.89
N GLY A 118 19.00 0.18 8.40
CA GLY A 118 19.87 1.11 7.67
C GLY A 118 19.14 2.22 6.90
N TYR A 119 17.84 2.43 7.13
CA TYR A 119 17.17 3.64 6.64
C TYR A 119 17.64 4.85 7.44
N ILE A 120 17.84 5.98 6.76
CA ILE A 120 18.31 7.22 7.38
C ILE A 120 17.09 8.04 7.81
N ASP A 121 17.06 8.53 9.05
CA ASP A 121 15.91 9.21 9.66
C ASP A 121 15.22 10.25 8.76
N PHE A 122 16.00 11.12 8.12
CA PHE A 122 15.47 12.18 7.26
C PHE A 122 14.59 11.67 6.10
N THR A 123 14.68 10.38 5.74
CA THR A 123 13.93 9.79 4.63
C THR A 123 12.48 9.44 4.98
N PHE A 124 12.16 9.28 6.27
CA PHE A 124 10.82 8.86 6.70
C PHE A 124 10.27 9.61 7.91
N GLU A 125 11.08 10.42 8.61
CA GLU A 125 10.69 11.03 9.89
C GLU A 125 9.44 11.92 9.79
N ASP A 126 9.28 12.67 8.70
CA ASP A 126 8.12 13.53 8.48
C ASP A 126 6.82 12.72 8.37
N PHE A 127 6.86 11.53 7.75
CA PHE A 127 5.68 10.66 7.62
C PHE A 127 5.23 10.14 8.98
N PHE A 128 6.20 9.74 9.83
CA PHE A 128 5.93 9.26 11.19
C PHE A 128 5.41 10.39 12.08
N ALA A 129 6.04 11.57 12.02
CA ALA A 129 5.62 12.73 12.78
C ALA A 129 4.19 13.15 12.43
N LEU A 130 3.86 13.22 11.13
CA LEU A 130 2.52 13.55 10.67
C LEU A 130 1.50 12.51 11.17
N PHE A 131 1.78 11.21 11.06
CA PHE A 131 0.86 10.19 11.55
C PHE A 131 0.59 10.32 13.06
N LEU A 132 1.63 10.55 13.86
CA LEU A 132 1.49 10.71 15.31
C LEU A 132 0.68 11.96 15.68
N GLU A 133 0.94 13.09 15.03
CA GLU A 133 0.14 14.32 15.22
C GLU A 133 -1.34 14.06 14.92
N GLN A 134 -1.58 13.35 13.82
CA GLN A 134 -2.91 12.98 13.37
C GLN A 134 -3.61 12.01 14.35
N LEU A 135 -2.87 11.08 14.96
CA LEU A 135 -3.39 10.15 15.98
C LEU A 135 -3.68 10.86 17.32
N GLU A 136 -2.85 11.83 17.72
CA GLU A 136 -3.10 12.64 18.92
C GLU A 136 -4.32 13.55 18.74
N SER A 137 -4.50 14.11 17.53
CA SER A 137 -5.58 15.06 17.25
C SER A 137 -6.99 14.47 17.36
N VAL A 138 -7.17 13.15 17.28
CA VAL A 138 -8.49 12.51 17.43
C VAL A 138 -8.94 12.33 18.89
N LEU A 139 -8.03 12.49 19.85
CA LEU A 139 -8.38 12.54 21.26
C LEU A 139 -8.96 13.92 21.61
N GLN A 140 -10.11 13.92 22.29
CA GLN A 140 -10.80 15.13 22.71
C GLN A 140 -10.18 15.71 23.98
N GLY A 141 -10.26 17.04 24.14
CA GLY A 141 -9.80 17.74 25.34
C GLY A 141 -8.43 18.42 25.21
N HIS A 142 -7.91 18.53 23.99
CA HIS A 142 -6.71 19.30 23.66
C HIS A 142 -7.04 20.45 22.70
N GLU A 143 -6.16 21.46 22.59
CA GLU A 143 -6.37 22.58 21.67
C GLU A 143 -6.35 22.15 20.20
N THR A 144 -5.69 21.02 19.90
CA THR A 144 -5.55 20.43 18.56
C THR A 144 -6.58 19.34 18.26
N SER A 145 -7.57 19.14 19.13
CA SER A 145 -8.62 18.13 18.93
C SER A 145 -9.44 18.42 17.68
N ILE A 146 -9.72 17.39 16.88
CA ILE A 146 -10.48 17.52 15.63
C ILE A 146 -11.88 16.93 15.74
N SER A 147 -12.81 17.47 14.95
CA SER A 147 -14.14 16.90 14.77
C SER A 147 -14.12 15.76 13.73
N HIS A 148 -15.26 15.07 13.58
CA HIS A 148 -15.43 14.04 12.56
C HIS A 148 -15.39 14.63 11.13
N ASP A 149 -15.83 15.88 10.97
CA ASP A 149 -15.78 16.60 9.68
C ASP A 149 -14.33 17.01 9.34
N ASP A 150 -13.58 17.49 10.32
CA ASP A 150 -12.15 17.83 10.16
C ASP A 150 -11.32 16.59 9.82
N LEU A 151 -11.63 15.45 10.44
CA LEU A 151 -11.01 14.16 10.15
C LEU A 151 -11.19 13.79 8.68
N LEU A 152 -12.43 13.84 8.19
CA LEU A 152 -12.77 13.55 6.80
C LEU A 152 -12.13 14.54 5.82
N GLN A 153 -12.08 15.83 6.19
CA GLN A 153 -11.40 16.82 5.36
C GLN A 153 -9.90 16.53 5.24
N ARG A 154 -9.25 16.15 6.34
CA ARG A 154 -7.84 15.77 6.35
C ARG A 154 -7.57 14.48 5.58
N SER A 155 -8.47 13.51 5.60
CA SER A 155 -8.32 12.28 4.79
C SER A 155 -8.53 12.52 3.30
N ARG A 156 -9.19 13.63 2.92
CA ARG A 156 -9.36 14.06 1.53
C ARG A 156 -8.25 14.96 1.01
N ASP A 157 -7.42 15.52 1.88
CA ASP A 157 -6.29 16.37 1.48
C ASP A 157 -5.13 15.49 0.98
N PRO A 158 -4.71 15.59 -0.30
CA PRO A 158 -3.60 14.80 -0.83
C PRO A 158 -2.31 14.96 -0.02
N SER A 159 -2.02 16.18 0.46
CA SER A 159 -0.77 16.46 1.19
C SER A 159 -0.71 15.75 2.56
N VAL A 160 -1.86 15.45 3.15
CA VAL A 160 -1.97 14.72 4.41
C VAL A 160 -2.15 13.24 4.16
N SER A 161 -3.08 12.89 3.28
CA SER A 161 -3.43 11.50 2.93
C SER A 161 -2.23 10.74 2.37
N ASP A 162 -1.50 11.31 1.42
CA ASP A 162 -0.38 10.62 0.77
C ASP A 162 0.78 10.40 1.75
N TYR A 163 1.03 11.35 2.65
CA TYR A 163 2.06 11.21 3.70
C TYR A 163 1.70 10.11 4.70
N VAL A 164 0.42 9.99 5.04
CA VAL A 164 -0.09 8.88 5.85
C VAL A 164 0.09 7.54 5.14
N VAL A 165 -0.23 7.47 3.85
CA VAL A 165 -0.05 6.25 3.06
C VAL A 165 1.43 5.87 3.01
N MET A 166 2.32 6.85 2.80
CA MET A 166 3.76 6.63 2.86
C MET A 166 4.22 6.11 4.23
N PHE A 167 3.69 6.66 5.33
CA PHE A 167 3.94 6.13 6.67
C PHE A 167 3.60 4.64 6.76
N PHE A 168 2.40 4.22 6.32
CA PHE A 168 2.02 2.81 6.35
C PHE A 168 2.91 1.94 5.46
N ARG A 169 3.32 2.43 4.28
CA ARG A 169 4.25 1.73 3.38
C ARG A 169 5.61 1.50 4.03
N PHE A 170 6.14 2.50 4.75
CA PHE A 170 7.39 2.37 5.49
C PHE A 170 7.27 1.42 6.68
N VAL A 171 6.19 1.49 7.45
CA VAL A 171 5.91 0.53 8.54
C VAL A 171 5.86 -0.90 8.01
N THR A 172 5.11 -1.12 6.93
CA THR A 172 4.97 -2.42 6.26
C THR A 172 6.33 -2.93 5.78
N THR A 173 7.14 -2.07 5.16
CA THR A 173 8.50 -2.39 4.72
C THR A 173 9.39 -2.81 5.87
N GLY A 174 9.37 -2.06 6.97
CA GLY A 174 10.16 -2.35 8.17
C GLY A 174 9.81 -3.73 8.72
N GLU A 175 8.53 -4.05 8.81
CA GLU A 175 8.07 -5.33 9.36
C GLU A 175 8.36 -6.53 8.46
N ILE A 176 8.15 -6.38 7.15
CA ILE A 176 8.49 -7.44 6.17
C ILE A 176 9.99 -7.75 6.24
N ARG A 177 10.84 -6.72 6.30
CA ARG A 177 12.30 -6.89 6.35
C ARG A 177 12.78 -7.42 7.70
N LYS A 178 12.15 -7.01 8.81
CA LYS A 178 12.43 -7.52 10.17
C LYS A 178 12.19 -9.03 10.26
N ARG A 179 11.13 -9.53 9.61
CA ARG A 179 10.77 -10.95 9.55
C ARG A 179 10.97 -11.55 8.16
N SER A 180 12.10 -11.25 7.51
CA SER A 180 12.39 -11.68 6.14
C SER A 180 12.23 -13.18 5.93
N GLU A 181 12.77 -14.02 6.83
CA GLU A 181 12.69 -15.48 6.75
C GLU A 181 11.24 -16.00 6.76
N PHE A 182 10.35 -15.31 7.47
CA PHE A 182 8.93 -15.66 7.51
C PHE A 182 8.22 -15.26 6.21
N PHE A 183 8.50 -14.07 5.67
CA PHE A 183 7.82 -13.55 4.47
C PHE A 183 8.38 -14.07 3.15
N GLU A 184 9.65 -14.47 3.12
CA GLU A 184 10.36 -14.94 1.92
C GLU A 184 9.62 -16.01 1.10
N PRO A 185 9.10 -17.12 1.68
CA PRO A 185 8.40 -18.14 0.88
C PRO A 185 7.13 -17.59 0.20
N PHE A 186 6.42 -16.66 0.84
CA PHE A 186 5.22 -16.05 0.27
C PHE A 186 5.58 -15.07 -0.84
N ILE A 187 6.61 -14.24 -0.63
CA ILE A 187 7.10 -13.28 -1.63
C ILE A 187 7.66 -14.01 -2.87
N MET A 188 8.41 -15.10 -2.66
CA MET A 188 8.90 -15.94 -3.75
C MET A 188 7.75 -16.52 -4.59
N GLY A 189 6.67 -16.96 -3.93
CA GLY A 189 5.48 -17.47 -4.60
C GLY A 189 4.68 -16.42 -5.38
N LEU A 190 4.67 -15.17 -4.90
CA LEU A 190 3.92 -14.06 -5.51
C LEU A 190 4.69 -13.40 -6.67
N ALA A 191 5.97 -13.08 -6.46
CA ALA A 191 6.73 -12.20 -7.35
C ALA A 191 8.04 -12.83 -7.87
N SER A 192 8.41 -14.03 -7.42
CA SER A 192 9.70 -14.67 -7.76
C SER A 192 10.92 -13.75 -7.52
N SER A 193 10.85 -12.94 -6.46
CA SER A 193 11.85 -11.93 -6.12
C SER A 193 12.33 -12.09 -4.67
N THR A 194 13.42 -11.41 -4.31
CA THR A 194 13.88 -11.36 -2.91
C THR A 194 13.01 -10.43 -2.08
N VAL A 195 13.01 -10.60 -0.76
CA VAL A 195 12.30 -9.71 0.17
C VAL A 195 12.68 -8.24 -0.03
N GLU A 196 13.97 -7.96 -0.21
CA GLU A 196 14.46 -6.60 -0.43
C GLU A 196 13.95 -6.01 -1.74
N GLN A 197 14.01 -6.78 -2.83
CA GLN A 197 13.52 -6.35 -4.14
C GLN A 197 12.01 -6.09 -4.09
N PHE A 198 11.25 -7.00 -3.49
CA PHE A 198 9.81 -6.85 -3.31
C PHE A 198 9.44 -5.59 -2.52
N CYS A 199 10.13 -5.31 -1.40
CA CYS A 199 9.90 -4.07 -0.66
C CYS A 199 10.14 -2.82 -1.53
N LYS A 200 11.23 -2.81 -2.30
CA LYS A 200 11.61 -1.67 -3.13
C LYS A 200 10.70 -1.45 -4.35
N SER A 201 10.14 -2.52 -4.92
CA SER A 201 9.31 -2.41 -6.13
C SER A 201 7.82 -2.37 -5.85
N SER A 202 7.35 -2.97 -4.75
CA SER A 202 5.93 -3.30 -4.57
C SER A 202 5.37 -2.94 -3.19
N VAL A 203 6.18 -2.39 -2.28
CA VAL A 203 5.73 -1.95 -0.95
C VAL A 203 5.98 -0.46 -0.77
N GLU A 204 7.23 -0.01 -0.93
CA GLU A 204 7.63 1.38 -0.72
C GLU A 204 7.01 2.38 -1.72
N PRO A 205 6.91 2.09 -3.03
CA PRO A 205 6.39 3.07 -3.99
C PRO A 205 4.89 3.36 -3.81
N MET A 206 4.51 4.62 -4.02
CA MET A 206 3.09 5.01 -4.10
C MET A 206 2.41 4.35 -5.30
N GLY A 207 1.11 4.09 -5.18
CA GLY A 207 0.30 3.50 -6.25
C GLY A 207 0.40 1.97 -6.39
N GLU A 208 1.32 1.31 -5.69
CA GLU A 208 1.43 -0.15 -5.71
C GLU A 208 0.31 -0.81 -4.88
N GLU A 209 -0.34 -1.83 -5.45
CA GLU A 209 -1.43 -2.56 -4.80
C GLU A 209 -0.94 -3.34 -3.57
N SER A 210 -1.83 -3.48 -2.58
CA SER A 210 -1.57 -4.24 -1.36
C SER A 210 -2.31 -5.58 -1.36
N ASP A 211 -1.58 -6.64 -1.02
CA ASP A 211 -2.10 -8.01 -0.91
C ASP A 211 -1.93 -8.52 0.53
N HIS A 212 -2.20 -9.80 0.74
CA HIS A 212 -2.15 -10.49 2.03
C HIS A 212 -0.84 -10.26 2.80
N VAL A 213 0.30 -10.20 2.10
CA VAL A 213 1.61 -9.93 2.72
C VAL A 213 1.65 -8.55 3.38
N HIS A 214 1.17 -7.52 2.68
CA HIS A 214 1.11 -6.14 3.19
C HIS A 214 0.20 -6.03 4.40
N ILE A 215 -1.02 -6.60 4.32
CA ILE A 215 -2.01 -6.52 5.41
C ILE A 215 -1.52 -7.26 6.65
N THR A 216 -0.90 -8.43 6.48
CA THR A 216 -0.32 -9.21 7.60
C THR A 216 0.77 -8.41 8.29
N ALA A 217 1.74 -7.89 7.53
CA ALA A 217 2.84 -7.11 8.08
C ALA A 217 2.35 -5.84 8.77
N LEU A 218 1.43 -5.09 8.16
CA LEU A 218 0.90 -3.86 8.74
C LEU A 218 0.09 -4.11 10.02
N SER A 219 -0.75 -5.15 10.02
CA SER A 219 -1.53 -5.56 11.20
C SER A 219 -0.62 -5.96 12.36
N ASP A 220 0.40 -6.79 12.10
CA ASP A 220 1.36 -7.20 13.11
C ASP A 220 2.18 -6.00 13.64
N ALA A 221 2.66 -5.12 12.75
CA ALA A 221 3.49 -3.98 13.11
C ALA A 221 2.77 -2.95 13.99
N LEU A 222 1.52 -2.62 13.66
CA LEU A 222 0.71 -1.69 14.44
C LEU A 222 -0.02 -2.38 15.60
N GLY A 223 -0.06 -3.71 15.61
CA GLY A 223 -0.85 -4.48 16.54
C GLY A 223 -2.35 -4.21 16.41
N VAL A 224 -2.83 -3.88 15.21
CA VAL A 224 -4.24 -3.55 14.95
C VAL A 224 -4.88 -4.70 14.15
N PRO A 225 -5.92 -5.37 14.68
CA PRO A 225 -6.58 -6.45 13.96
C PRO A 225 -7.44 -5.94 12.82
N ILE A 226 -7.37 -6.59 11.66
CA ILE A 226 -8.08 -6.21 10.43
C ILE A 226 -8.85 -7.43 9.92
N ARG A 227 -10.14 -7.27 9.62
CA ARG A 227 -10.95 -8.25 8.90
C ARG A 227 -11.09 -7.84 7.45
N VAL A 228 -10.82 -8.74 6.52
CA VAL A 228 -11.07 -8.54 5.08
C VAL A 228 -12.18 -9.47 4.64
N VAL A 229 -13.27 -8.90 4.14
CA VAL A 229 -14.43 -9.59 3.60
C VAL A 229 -14.28 -9.67 2.09
N TYR A 230 -14.27 -10.88 1.53
CA TYR A 230 -14.05 -11.12 0.10
C TYR A 230 -15.38 -11.25 -0.62
N LEU A 231 -15.64 -10.35 -1.58
CA LEU A 231 -16.80 -10.45 -2.46
C LEU A 231 -16.41 -11.24 -3.71
N ASP A 232 -16.36 -12.56 -3.57
CA ASP A 232 -16.14 -13.46 -4.70
C ASP A 232 -17.48 -14.02 -5.23
N ARG A 233 -17.45 -14.61 -6.41
CA ARG A 233 -18.60 -15.33 -6.99
C ARG A 233 -18.67 -16.77 -6.49
N SER A 234 -18.04 -17.11 -5.36
CA SER A 234 -18.03 -18.49 -4.88
C SER A 234 -19.44 -18.87 -4.41
N SER A 235 -20.13 -19.68 -5.22
CA SER A 235 -21.39 -20.27 -4.84
C SER A 235 -21.11 -21.33 -3.78
N CYS A 236 -21.44 -21.04 -2.53
CA CYS A 236 -21.54 -22.09 -1.52
C CYS A 236 -22.70 -23.03 -1.91
N ASP A 237 -22.42 -24.32 -2.06
CA ASP A 237 -23.37 -25.37 -2.53
C ASP A 237 -24.65 -25.52 -1.67
N ASN A 238 -24.80 -24.75 -0.59
CA ASN A 238 -25.88 -24.86 0.40
C ASN A 238 -26.90 -23.72 0.37
N GLY A 239 -27.12 -23.04 -0.77
CA GLY A 239 -28.26 -22.14 -0.98
C GLY A 239 -28.31 -20.88 -0.09
N GLY A 240 -27.26 -20.62 0.70
CA GLY A 240 -27.05 -19.40 1.45
C GLY A 240 -25.89 -18.61 0.84
N VAL A 241 -26.06 -17.30 0.68
CA VAL A 241 -24.95 -16.39 0.38
C VAL A 241 -24.16 -16.22 1.68
N ASN A 242 -23.10 -17.01 1.87
CA ASN A 242 -22.13 -16.77 2.93
C ASN A 242 -20.97 -15.98 2.33
N VAL A 243 -20.62 -14.84 2.93
CA VAL A 243 -19.52 -14.01 2.46
C VAL A 243 -18.27 -14.43 3.21
N ASN A 244 -17.26 -14.91 2.48
CA ASN A 244 -15.99 -15.32 3.06
C ASN A 244 -15.25 -14.11 3.65
N HIS A 245 -14.58 -14.30 4.79
CA HIS A 245 -13.72 -13.29 5.38
C HIS A 245 -12.44 -13.91 5.93
N HIS A 246 -11.41 -13.10 6.07
CA HIS A 246 -10.14 -13.45 6.69
C HIS A 246 -9.79 -12.42 7.77
N ASP A 247 -9.39 -12.91 8.94
CA ASP A 247 -8.98 -12.06 10.06
C ASP A 247 -7.47 -12.06 10.17
N PHE A 248 -6.89 -10.88 10.01
CA PHE A 248 -5.49 -10.58 10.26
C PHE A 248 -5.41 -10.12 11.71
N VAL A 249 -4.99 -11.03 12.60
CA VAL A 249 -4.87 -10.76 14.03
C VAL A 249 -3.38 -10.69 14.37
N PRO A 250 -2.93 -9.62 15.04
CA PRO A 250 -1.53 -9.47 15.40
C PRO A 250 -1.03 -10.68 16.18
N SER A 251 0.10 -11.24 15.74
CA SER A 251 0.78 -12.29 16.46
C SER A 251 1.25 -11.74 17.79
N SER A 252 0.57 -12.09 18.89
CA SER A 252 1.11 -11.89 20.24
C SER A 252 2.49 -12.56 20.24
N GLY A 253 3.55 -11.85 20.63
CA GLY A 253 4.97 -12.20 20.41
C GLY A 253 5.50 -13.51 21.00
N ASP A 254 4.65 -14.51 21.22
CA ASP A 254 5.01 -15.84 21.65
C ASP A 254 5.19 -16.73 20.42
N SER A 255 6.35 -16.60 19.78
CA SER A 255 6.87 -17.60 18.87
C SER A 255 7.11 -18.92 19.63
N SER A 256 6.03 -19.68 19.80
CA SER A 256 6.09 -21.11 20.06
C SER A 256 5.04 -21.80 19.21
N GLY A 257 5.52 -22.51 18.19
CA GLY A 257 4.70 -23.40 17.37
C GLY A 257 4.06 -24.47 18.26
N SER A 258 2.82 -24.24 18.67
CA SER A 258 1.98 -25.25 19.28
C SER A 258 0.54 -24.92 19.00
N SER A 259 -0.03 -25.67 18.06
CA SER A 259 -1.47 -25.89 17.95
C SER A 259 -1.98 -26.36 19.31
N SER A 260 -2.39 -25.40 20.14
CA SER A 260 -3.06 -25.68 21.40
C SER A 260 -4.14 -24.64 21.57
N SER A 261 -5.36 -25.13 21.65
CA SER A 261 -6.61 -24.43 21.91
C SER A 261 -6.61 -23.79 23.31
N SER A 262 -5.69 -22.88 23.56
CA SER A 262 -5.77 -21.96 24.68
C SER A 262 -6.66 -20.81 24.23
N SER A 263 -7.67 -20.48 25.03
CA SER A 263 -8.64 -19.42 24.80
C SER A 263 -7.96 -18.05 24.72
N SER A 264 -7.25 -17.78 23.62
CA SER A 264 -6.83 -16.43 23.28
C SER A 264 -8.11 -15.61 23.25
N LYS A 265 -8.10 -14.50 23.99
CA LYS A 265 -9.15 -13.51 23.90
C LYS A 265 -9.25 -13.18 22.41
N THR A 266 -10.29 -13.67 21.74
CA THR A 266 -10.47 -13.46 20.31
C THR A 266 -10.72 -11.97 20.14
N THR A 267 -9.67 -11.22 19.84
CA THR A 267 -9.78 -9.79 19.59
C THR A 267 -10.56 -9.66 18.29
N GLU A 268 -11.83 -9.28 18.41
CA GLU A 268 -12.67 -9.05 17.24
C GLU A 268 -12.13 -7.85 16.47
N PRO A 269 -11.82 -7.99 15.16
CA PRO A 269 -11.31 -6.87 14.38
C PRO A 269 -12.35 -5.73 14.30
N PHE A 270 -11.95 -4.53 14.72
CA PHE A 270 -12.79 -3.33 14.60
C PHE A 270 -12.62 -2.63 13.24
N ILE A 271 -11.53 -2.93 12.52
CA ILE A 271 -11.34 -2.56 11.12
C ILE A 271 -11.88 -3.69 10.27
N VAL A 272 -12.96 -3.42 9.53
CA VAL A 272 -13.55 -4.37 8.58
C VAL A 272 -13.47 -3.75 7.19
N LEU A 273 -12.79 -4.43 6.29
CA LEU A 273 -12.61 -4.02 4.90
C LEU A 273 -13.40 -4.95 3.99
N LEU A 274 -13.96 -4.41 2.91
CA LEU A 274 -14.45 -5.16 1.76
C LEU A 274 -13.35 -5.21 0.72
N TYR A 275 -12.98 -6.40 0.26
CA TYR A 275 -12.08 -6.56 -0.87
C TYR A 275 -12.83 -6.93 -2.15
N ARG A 276 -12.47 -6.23 -3.22
CA ARG A 276 -12.81 -6.52 -4.62
C ARG A 276 -11.49 -6.51 -5.40
N PRO A 277 -11.35 -7.23 -6.53
CA PRO A 277 -10.10 -7.23 -7.29
C PRO A 277 -9.61 -5.80 -7.61
N GLY A 278 -8.46 -5.42 -7.06
CA GLY A 278 -7.86 -4.08 -7.18
C GLY A 278 -8.38 -3.01 -6.21
N HIS A 279 -9.22 -3.35 -5.21
CA HIS A 279 -9.87 -2.34 -4.37
C HIS A 279 -10.18 -2.82 -2.94
N TYR A 280 -10.08 -1.88 -1.99
CA TYR A 280 -10.52 -2.05 -0.60
C TYR A 280 -11.50 -0.94 -0.23
N ASP A 281 -12.57 -1.25 0.49
CA ASP A 281 -13.56 -0.29 1.00
C ASP A 281 -13.80 -0.51 2.50
N ILE A 282 -14.19 0.53 3.25
CA ILE A 282 -14.55 0.38 4.67
C ILE A 282 -15.95 -0.24 4.80
N LEU A 283 -16.07 -1.27 5.62
CA LEU A 283 -17.36 -1.78 6.09
C LEU A 283 -17.66 -1.29 7.51
N TYR A 284 -18.90 -0.86 7.70
CA TYR A 284 -19.46 -0.52 9.01
C TYR A 284 -20.41 -1.65 9.44
N PRO A 285 -19.97 -2.55 10.36
CA PRO A 285 -20.87 -3.55 10.92
C PRO A 285 -22.01 -2.87 11.69
N LYS A 286 -23.16 -3.56 11.77
CA LYS A 286 -24.36 -3.07 12.45
C LYS A 286 -24.31 -3.24 13.96
#